data_AF-A0A833LSV5-F1
#
_entry.id   AF-A0A833LSV5-F1
#
_cell.length_a   1.000
_cell.length_b   1.000
_cell.length_c   1.000
_cell.angle_alpha   90.00
_cell.angle_beta   90.00
_cell.angle_gamma   90.00
#
_symmetry.space_group_name_H-M   'P 1'
#
loop_
_entity.id
_entity.type
_entity.pdbx_description
1 polymer ?
#
loop_
_entity_poly.entity_id
_entity_poly.type
_entity_poly.pdbx_seq_one_letter_code
_entity_poly.pdbx_strand_id
1 'polypeptide(L)'
;MLHYHVWFNLKPGIAEEAGLQVVRDYLTELSGAGDSSGFQLLRNFGRPPRTKLPAYHALVEFADPKALDSAMTKQAQRGIHTGRHGRVVDTVCDFHVEIFTSA
;
A
#
# COMPACT_ATOMS: atom_id res chain seq x y z
N MET A 1 -14.01 11.29 -1.26
CA MET A 1 -13.17 10.10 -1.45
C MET A 1 -11.78 10.41 -0.95
N LEU A 2 -11.21 9.53 -0.13
CA LEU A 2 -9.84 9.64 0.36
C LEU A 2 -8.92 8.74 -0.47
N HIS A 3 -7.72 9.25 -0.72
CA HIS A 3 -6.65 8.55 -1.40
C HIS A 3 -5.49 8.37 -0.41
N TYR A 4 -5.17 7.12 -0.11
CA TYR A 4 -4.04 6.74 0.73
C TYR A 4 -2.89 6.35 -0.20
N HIS A 5 -1.88 7.20 -0.27
CA HIS A 5 -0.73 7.01 -1.12
C HIS A 5 0.41 6.42 -0.31
N VAL A 6 0.93 5.28 -0.76
CA VAL A 6 2.05 4.58 -0.13
C VAL A 6 3.15 4.38 -1.14
N TRP A 7 4.27 5.06 -0.97
CA TRP A 7 5.49 4.75 -1.70
C TRP A 7 6.37 3.81 -0.89
N PHE A 8 6.99 2.86 -1.58
CA PHE A 8 7.86 1.87 -0.96
C PHE A 8 8.90 1.33 -1.94
N ASN A 9 9.95 0.71 -1.38
CA ASN A 9 10.92 -0.12 -2.10
C ASN A 9 10.71 -1.58 -1.73
N LEU A 10 11.22 -2.51 -2.55
CA LEU A 10 11.34 -3.91 -2.15
C LEU A 10 12.61 -4.09 -1.33
N LYS A 11 12.56 -4.97 -0.32
CA LYS A 11 13.77 -5.31 0.43
C LYS A 11 14.83 -5.97 -0.46
N PRO A 12 16.13 -5.86 -0.11
CA PRO A 12 17.20 -6.51 -0.87
C PRO A 12 16.97 -8.02 -1.04
N GLY A 13 17.22 -8.52 -2.24
CA GLY A 13 17.08 -9.95 -2.57
C GLY A 13 15.65 -10.39 -2.94
N ILE A 14 14.65 -9.52 -2.81
CA ILE A 14 13.29 -9.82 -3.28
C ILE A 14 13.20 -9.56 -4.79
N ALA A 15 12.82 -10.58 -5.54
CA ALA A 15 12.54 -10.44 -6.98
C ALA A 15 11.31 -9.54 -7.19
N GLU A 16 11.39 -8.63 -8.17
CA GLU A 16 10.36 -7.60 -8.40
C GLU A 16 8.95 -8.19 -8.55
N GLU A 17 8.79 -9.17 -9.44
CA GLU A 17 7.50 -9.82 -9.70
C GLU A 17 6.92 -10.47 -8.44
N ALA A 18 7.72 -11.24 -7.70
CA ALA A 18 7.29 -11.89 -6.48
C ALA A 18 6.91 -10.89 -5.39
N GLY A 19 7.71 -9.82 -5.22
CA GLY A 19 7.44 -8.79 -4.23
C GLY A 19 6.18 -7.99 -4.54
N LEU A 20 5.99 -7.57 -5.80
CA LEU A 20 4.79 -6.85 -6.21
C LEU A 20 3.54 -7.72 -6.16
N GLN A 21 3.66 -9.04 -6.40
CA GLN A 21 2.54 -9.96 -6.24
C GLN A 21 2.06 -10.02 -4.79
N VAL A 22 2.98 -10.05 -3.80
CA VAL A 22 2.62 -10.02 -2.37
C VAL A 22 1.83 -8.75 -2.02
N VAL A 23 2.26 -7.58 -2.52
CA VAL A 23 1.56 -6.32 -2.30
C VAL A 23 0.18 -6.35 -2.97
N ARG A 24 0.10 -6.83 -4.22
CA ARG A 24 -1.15 -6.94 -4.96
C ARG A 24 -2.14 -7.86 -4.25
N ASP A 25 -1.70 -9.02 -3.76
CA ASP A 25 -2.56 -9.97 -3.04
C ASP A 25 -3.15 -9.37 -1.77
N TYR A 26 -2.36 -8.57 -1.04
CA TYR A 26 -2.85 -7.85 0.14
C TYR A 26 -3.90 -6.80 -0.23
N LEU A 27 -3.63 -5.97 -1.24
CA LEU A 27 -4.55 -4.92 -1.68
C LEU A 27 -5.85 -5.50 -2.25
N THR A 28 -5.77 -6.62 -2.97
CA THR A 28 -6.94 -7.36 -3.45
C THR A 28 -7.77 -7.92 -2.30
N GLU A 29 -7.15 -8.43 -1.24
CA GLU A 29 -7.89 -8.87 -0.05
C GLU A 29 -8.63 -7.69 0.61
N LEU A 30 -7.93 -6.57 0.78
CA LEU A 30 -8.48 -5.37 1.41
C LEU A 30 -9.67 -4.82 0.62
N SER A 31 -9.55 -4.75 -0.71
CA SER A 31 -10.66 -4.34 -1.58
C SER A 31 -11.80 -5.37 -1.59
N GLY A 32 -11.50 -6.68 -1.67
CA GLY A 32 -12.49 -7.75 -1.68
C GLY A 32 -13.29 -7.87 -0.37
N ALA A 33 -12.69 -7.47 0.76
CA ALA A 33 -13.36 -7.40 2.06
C ALA A 33 -14.25 -6.14 2.23
N GLY A 34 -14.27 -5.24 1.25
CA GLY A 34 -14.93 -3.94 1.35
C GLY A 34 -14.23 -2.96 2.28
N ASP A 35 -12.97 -3.22 2.63
CA ASP A 35 -12.15 -2.34 3.48
C ASP A 35 -11.57 -1.18 2.65
N SER A 36 -11.51 -1.28 1.32
CA SER A 36 -11.25 -0.17 0.37
C SER A 36 -12.18 -0.23 -0.83
N SER A 37 -12.37 0.92 -1.48
CA SER A 37 -13.15 1.07 -2.71
C SER A 37 -12.37 0.64 -3.95
N GLY A 38 -11.04 0.61 -3.88
CA GLY A 38 -10.17 0.25 -5.00
C GLY A 38 -8.70 0.47 -4.69
N PHE A 39 -7.83 0.05 -5.62
CA PHE A 39 -6.41 0.35 -5.56
C PHE A 39 -5.74 0.36 -6.94
N GLN A 40 -4.59 1.04 -7.03
CA GLN A 40 -3.65 0.93 -8.14
C GLN A 40 -2.25 0.66 -7.60
N LEU A 41 -1.50 -0.20 -8.28
CA LEU A 41 -0.08 -0.47 -8.00
C LEU A 41 0.75 0.00 -9.19
N LEU A 42 1.65 0.94 -8.94
CA LEU A 42 2.37 1.71 -9.95
C LEU A 42 3.88 1.65 -9.72
N ARG A 43 4.64 1.72 -10.81
CA ARG A 43 6.10 1.89 -10.78
C ARG A 43 6.46 3.34 -11.04
N ASN A 44 7.30 3.90 -10.17
CA ASN A 44 7.86 5.23 -10.31
C ASN A 44 9.12 5.17 -11.19
N PHE A 45 9.05 5.77 -12.38
CA PHE A 45 10.18 5.90 -13.31
C PHE A 45 10.98 7.20 -13.16
N GLY A 46 10.63 8.03 -12.18
CA GLY A 46 11.40 9.22 -11.85
C GLY A 46 12.83 8.85 -11.43
N ARG A 47 13.80 9.69 -11.82
CA ARG A 47 15.22 9.50 -11.48
C ARG A 47 15.73 10.71 -10.70
N PRO A 48 16.67 10.53 -9.75
CA PRO A 48 17.37 11.66 -9.15
C PRO A 48 17.98 12.58 -10.22
N PRO A 49 17.97 13.91 -10.02
CA PRO A 49 17.46 14.63 -8.84
C PRO A 49 15.95 14.92 -8.89
N ARG A 50 15.23 14.49 -9.93
CA ARG A 50 13.82 14.87 -10.18
C ARG A 50 12.83 14.29 -9.17
N THR A 51 13.19 13.21 -8.48
CA THR A 51 12.36 12.63 -7.42
C THR A 51 13.23 12.04 -6.31
N LYS A 52 12.70 12.10 -5.09
CA LYS A 52 13.22 11.38 -3.91
C LYS A 52 12.29 10.26 -3.46
N LEU A 53 11.19 10.02 -4.20
CA LEU A 53 10.20 9.02 -3.85
C LEU A 53 10.71 7.61 -4.17
N PRO A 54 10.31 6.60 -3.39
CA PRO A 54 10.57 5.20 -3.67
C PRO A 54 10.12 4.71 -5.05
N ALA A 55 10.62 3.53 -5.44
CA ALA A 55 10.44 2.96 -6.77
C ALA A 55 9.00 2.49 -7.07
N TYR A 56 8.20 2.20 -6.04
CA TYR A 56 6.84 1.71 -6.19
C TYR A 56 5.86 2.56 -5.42
N HIS A 57 4.62 2.56 -5.88
CA HIS A 57 3.53 3.36 -5.33
C HIS A 57 2.23 2.55 -5.33
N ALA A 58 1.60 2.42 -4.17
CA ALA A 58 0.24 1.94 -4.04
C ALA A 58 -0.68 3.13 -3.74
N LEU A 59 -1.64 3.36 -4.62
CA LEU A 59 -2.77 4.26 -4.40
C LEU A 59 -3.94 3.40 -3.91
N VAL A 60 -4.45 3.66 -2.71
CA VAL A 60 -5.62 2.96 -2.15
C VAL A 60 -6.75 3.97 -1.95
N GLU A 61 -7.94 3.63 -2.42
CA GLU A 61 -9.11 4.51 -2.38
C GLU A 61 -10.06 4.10 -1.26
N PHE A 62 -10.49 5.07 -0.46
CA PHE A 62 -11.49 4.88 0.59
C PHE A 62 -12.66 5.84 0.37
N ALA A 63 -13.89 5.36 0.61
CA ALA A 63 -15.09 6.16 0.39
C ALA A 63 -15.04 7.49 1.17
N ASP A 64 -14.67 7.43 2.44
CA ASP A 64 -14.62 8.56 3.38
C ASP A 64 -13.57 8.33 4.49
N PRO A 65 -13.32 9.33 5.37
CA PRO A 65 -12.41 9.17 6.51
C PRO A 65 -12.77 8.02 7.46
N LYS A 66 -14.05 7.74 7.67
CA LYS A 66 -14.48 6.65 8.57
C LYS A 66 -14.14 5.28 8.00
N ALA A 67 -14.22 5.12 6.68
CA ALA A 67 -13.83 3.90 5.99
C ALA A 67 -12.33 3.61 6.18
N LEU A 68 -11.48 4.65 6.05
CA LEU A 68 -10.05 4.54 6.31
C LEU A 68 -9.77 4.13 7.78
N ASP A 69 -10.36 4.83 8.74
CA ASP A 69 -10.19 4.53 10.17
C ASP A 69 -10.63 3.11 10.53
N SER A 70 -11.76 2.67 9.95
CA SER A 70 -12.28 1.31 10.11
C SER A 70 -11.33 0.26 9.54
N ALA A 71 -10.81 0.47 8.33
CA ALA A 71 -9.84 -0.43 7.70
C ALA A 71 -8.56 -0.55 8.53
N MET A 72 -8.01 0.57 9.01
CA MET A 72 -6.82 0.58 9.86
C MET A 72 -7.06 -0.14 11.20
N THR A 73 -8.23 0.08 11.81
CA THR A 73 -8.62 -0.60 13.05
C THR A 73 -8.72 -2.12 12.85
N LYS A 74 -9.39 -2.56 11.78
CA LYS A 74 -9.48 -3.98 11.42
C LYS A 74 -8.11 -4.59 11.19
N GLN A 75 -7.22 -3.88 10.49
CA GLN A 75 -5.87 -4.34 10.23
C GLN A 75 -5.06 -4.49 11.53
N ALA A 76 -5.16 -3.52 12.45
CA ALA A 76 -4.54 -3.59 13.76
C ALA A 76 -5.04 -4.78 14.59
N GLN A 77 -6.35 -5.06 14.56
CA GLN A 77 -6.96 -6.20 15.26
C GLN A 77 -6.50 -7.56 14.70
N ARG A 78 -6.28 -7.66 13.39
CA ARG A 78 -5.75 -8.88 12.75
C ARG A 78 -4.28 -9.13 13.12
N GLY A 79 -3.55 -8.06 13.43
CA GLY A 79 -2.13 -8.06 13.77
C GLY A 79 -1.24 -7.55 12.62
N ILE A 80 -0.19 -6.81 12.98
CA ILE A 80 0.69 -6.14 12.01
C ILE A 80 1.63 -7.14 11.30
N HIS A 81 2.03 -8.21 11.98
CA HIS A 81 2.95 -9.23 11.45
C HIS A 81 2.26 -10.54 11.02
N THR A 82 0.94 -10.55 10.96
CA THR A 82 0.14 -11.74 10.65
C THR A 82 -0.53 -11.59 9.28
N GLY A 83 -0.89 -12.73 8.68
CA GLY A 83 -1.62 -12.75 7.41
C GLY A 83 -0.86 -12.12 6.25
N ARG A 84 -1.59 -11.57 5.26
CA ARG A 84 -0.99 -10.95 4.07
C ARG A 84 -0.27 -9.65 4.39
N HIS A 85 -0.72 -8.89 5.37
CA HIS A 85 -0.02 -7.68 5.81
C HIS A 85 1.35 -7.98 6.40
N GLY A 86 1.48 -9.03 7.21
CA GLY A 86 2.80 -9.49 7.69
C GLY A 86 3.75 -9.82 6.54
N ARG A 87 3.25 -10.49 5.49
CA ARG A 87 4.05 -10.75 4.28
C ARG A 87 4.47 -9.47 3.57
N VAL A 88 3.63 -8.44 3.52
CA VAL A 88 3.99 -7.12 2.98
C VAL A 88 5.13 -6.51 3.81
N VAL A 89 5.01 -6.51 5.14
CA VAL A 89 6.06 -6.01 6.06
C VAL A 89 7.38 -6.74 5.85
N ASP A 90 7.34 -8.05 5.57
CA ASP A 90 8.54 -8.84 5.28
C ASP A 90 9.13 -8.56 3.90
N THR A 91 8.34 -8.02 2.96
CA THR A 91 8.70 -7.86 1.54
C THR A 91 9.20 -6.46 1.19
N VAL A 92 8.68 -5.40 1.84
CA VAL A 92 8.92 -4.01 1.43
C VAL A 92 9.65 -3.18 2.51
N CYS A 93 10.24 -2.06 2.11
CA CYS A 93 10.92 -1.10 2.97
C CYS A 93 10.74 0.35 2.49
N ASP A 94 11.32 1.31 3.21
CA ASP A 94 11.35 2.74 2.86
C ASP A 94 9.96 3.34 2.59
N PHE A 95 9.04 3.11 3.52
CA PHE A 95 7.68 3.62 3.41
C PHE A 95 7.64 5.15 3.49
N HIS A 96 6.93 5.75 2.55
CA HIS A 96 6.46 7.12 2.62
C HIS A 96 4.96 7.12 2.37
N VAL A 97 4.20 7.78 3.25
CA VAL A 97 2.74 7.74 3.22
C VAL A 97 2.19 9.16 3.25
N GLU A 98 1.24 9.44 2.36
CA GLU A 98 0.49 10.70 2.32
C GLU A 98 -1.00 10.40 2.09
N ILE A 99 -1.87 11.28 2.61
CA ILE A 99 -3.33 11.13 2.50
C ILE A 99 -3.89 12.37 1.82
N PHE A 100 -4.67 12.15 0.75
CA PHE A 100 -5.32 13.22 0.00
C PHE A 100 -6.83 13.02 -0.01
N THR A 101 -7.57 14.11 -0.17
CA THR A 101 -9.00 14.08 -0.51
C THR A 101 -9.17 14.71 -1.88
N SER A 102 -10.15 14.24 -2.65
CA SER A 102 -10.61 15.00 -3.82
C SER A 102 -11.14 16.37 -3.37
N ALA A 103 -10.83 17.41 -4.15
CA ALA A 103 -11.33 18.77 -3.95
C ALA A 103 -12.75 18.93 -4.49
#